data_AF-A0A6V8LIM6-F1
#
_entry.id   AF-A0A6V8LIM6-F1
#
_cell.length_a   1.000
_cell.length_b   1.000
_cell.length_c   1.000
_cell.angle_alpha   90.00
_cell.angle_beta   90.00
_cell.angle_gamma   90.00
#
_symmetry.space_group_name_H-M   'P 1'
#
loop_
_entity.id
_entity.type
_entity.pdbx_description
1 polymer ?
#
loop_
_entity_poly.entity_id
_entity_poly.type
_entity_poly.pdbx_seq_one_letter_code
_entity_poly.pdbx_strand_id
1 'polypeptide(L)'
;MSRTLGRRTALRSLAGVLVATLTLAVAACGDDDATGTDAAAAGPNGTDDGSQLTLWTRAPLEKQAKLLVDAYNASHKNQVSLTVVPNDDYVAKVGAAAGSGGLPDLFAADIVYVPNWVSQGLFQDLSSNINGLSFKDQINKGHLSAGTLDGKPHVLPFVLDLSMLFWNKQLFKDAGLDPEKAPATLDEYAAAAKKIQG
;
A
#
# COMPACT_ATOMS: atom_id res chain seq x y z
N MET A 1 -23.67 89.02 6.59
CA MET A 1 -24.90 89.12 5.78
C MET A 1 -25.70 87.84 5.98
N SER A 2 -26.91 88.01 6.51
CA SER A 2 -27.84 86.95 6.92
C SER A 2 -28.71 86.54 5.73
N ARG A 3 -29.36 85.36 5.88
CA ARG A 3 -30.47 84.77 5.10
C ARG A 3 -30.01 83.81 3.99
N THR A 4 -30.54 82.58 3.83
CA THR A 4 -31.80 82.02 4.36
C THR A 4 -31.84 80.49 4.26
N LEU A 5 -32.72 79.92 5.09
CA LEU A 5 -33.08 78.53 5.33
C LEU A 5 -33.62 77.75 4.12
N GLY A 6 -33.57 76.42 4.25
CA GLY A 6 -34.59 75.48 3.72
C GLY A 6 -34.16 74.02 3.95
N ARG A 7 -34.14 73.51 5.19
CA ARG A 7 -35.21 72.74 5.88
C ARG A 7 -35.92 71.66 5.04
N ARG A 8 -35.82 70.42 5.56
CA ARG A 8 -36.84 69.33 5.54
C ARG A 8 -36.92 68.56 4.21
N THR A 9 -37.10 67.24 4.15
CA THR A 9 -37.37 66.18 5.11
C THR A 9 -37.34 64.86 4.33
N ALA A 10 -36.83 63.82 5.00
CA ALA A 10 -37.43 62.50 5.10
C ALA A 10 -37.59 61.61 3.84
N LEU A 11 -37.04 60.41 4.01
CA LEU A 11 -37.64 59.08 3.77
C LEU A 11 -38.54 58.93 2.55
N ARG A 12 -38.17 57.97 1.69
CA ARG A 12 -39.04 56.85 1.31
C ARG A 12 -38.26 55.80 0.53
N SER A 13 -38.05 54.66 1.19
CA SER A 13 -37.80 53.37 0.55
C SER A 13 -39.09 52.95 -0.19
N LEU A 14 -38.99 52.49 -1.45
CA LEU A 14 -39.78 51.36 -1.97
C LEU A 14 -39.31 50.92 -3.37
N ALA A 15 -38.98 49.63 -3.45
CA ALA A 15 -39.28 48.66 -4.51
C ALA A 15 -38.87 48.93 -5.98
N GLY A 16 -38.03 48.02 -6.49
CA GLY A 16 -37.84 47.77 -7.93
C GLY A 16 -37.23 46.40 -8.16
N VAL A 17 -38.08 45.36 -8.22
CA VAL A 17 -37.75 44.00 -8.66
C VAL A 17 -37.40 44.03 -10.15
N LEU A 18 -36.26 43.46 -10.55
CA LEU A 18 -36.12 42.90 -11.90
C LEU A 18 -35.36 41.57 -11.85
N VAL A 19 -35.95 40.62 -12.54
CA VAL A 19 -35.71 39.18 -12.57
C VAL A 19 -34.68 38.83 -13.66
N ALA A 20 -33.84 37.84 -13.37
CA ALA A 20 -33.18 36.82 -14.22
C ALA A 20 -32.68 37.21 -15.64
N THR A 21 -31.56 36.72 -16.18
CA THR A 21 -31.16 35.31 -16.31
C THR A 21 -29.80 35.26 -17.05
N LEU A 22 -28.94 34.30 -16.68
CA LEU A 22 -28.09 33.45 -17.53
C LEU A 22 -27.11 34.05 -18.57
N THR A 23 -25.80 33.82 -18.38
CA THR A 23 -24.93 32.91 -19.18
C THR A 23 -23.43 33.15 -18.84
N LEU A 24 -22.82 32.26 -18.06
CA LEU A 24 -21.79 31.29 -18.50
C LEU A 24 -20.65 31.88 -19.34
N ALA A 25 -19.54 32.20 -18.67
CA ALA A 25 -18.21 32.35 -19.28
C ALA A 25 -17.09 31.91 -18.31
N VAL A 26 -17.25 30.73 -17.70
CA VAL A 26 -16.15 30.05 -17.01
C VAL A 26 -15.91 28.72 -17.71
N ALA A 27 -15.23 28.79 -18.84
CA ALA A 27 -14.54 27.67 -19.46
C ALA A 27 -13.08 28.11 -19.60
N ALA A 28 -12.36 28.08 -18.48
CA ALA A 28 -10.93 28.27 -18.45
C ALA A 28 -10.36 27.34 -17.37
N CYS A 29 -9.62 26.34 -17.85
CA CYS A 29 -8.75 25.43 -17.10
C CYS A 29 -9.45 24.42 -16.18
N GLY A 30 -9.75 23.26 -16.75
CA GLY A 30 -10.04 22.02 -16.04
C GLY A 30 -9.72 20.87 -17.00
N ASP A 31 -8.43 20.70 -17.29
CA ASP A 31 -7.90 19.49 -17.91
C ASP A 31 -7.95 18.39 -16.85
N ASP A 32 -9.15 17.81 -16.66
CA ASP A 32 -9.38 16.64 -15.82
C ASP A 32 -9.15 15.37 -16.66
N ASP A 33 -7.91 15.22 -17.13
CA ASP A 33 -7.37 13.93 -17.55
C ASP A 33 -6.79 13.24 -16.29
N ALA A 34 -7.70 12.81 -15.42
CA ALA A 34 -7.40 11.94 -14.29
C ALA A 34 -8.56 10.94 -14.10
N THR A 35 -9.00 10.31 -15.19
CA THR A 35 -9.64 9.02 -15.07
C THR A 35 -8.57 8.06 -14.56
N GLY A 36 -8.58 7.81 -13.25
CA GLY A 36 -7.89 6.65 -12.68
C GLY A 36 -8.29 5.45 -13.52
N THR A 37 -7.32 4.89 -14.23
CA THR A 37 -7.52 3.72 -15.07
C THR A 37 -8.01 2.63 -14.13
N ASP A 38 -9.30 2.26 -14.22
CA ASP A 38 -9.82 1.11 -13.50
C ASP A 38 -8.88 -0.07 -13.77
N ALA A 39 -8.40 -0.75 -12.73
CA ALA A 39 -7.59 -1.96 -12.86
C ALA A 39 -8.25 -3.03 -13.75
N ALA A 40 -9.57 -2.92 -13.97
CA ALA A 40 -10.34 -3.67 -14.93
C ALA A 40 -9.88 -3.52 -16.40
N ALA A 41 -9.13 -2.46 -16.75
CA ALA A 41 -8.62 -2.22 -18.10
C ALA A 41 -7.33 -3.00 -18.41
N ALA A 42 -6.53 -3.36 -17.41
CA ALA A 42 -5.29 -4.10 -17.60
C ALA A 42 -5.55 -5.61 -17.46
N GLY A 43 -5.33 -6.37 -18.55
CA GLY A 43 -5.39 -7.83 -18.53
C GLY A 43 -4.32 -8.48 -17.63
N PRO A 44 -4.30 -9.82 -17.51
CA PRO A 44 -3.36 -10.54 -16.63
C PRO A 44 -1.88 -10.30 -16.95
N ASN A 45 -1.57 -9.87 -18.17
CA ASN A 45 -0.21 -9.56 -18.62
C ASN A 45 0.22 -8.12 -18.33
N GLY A 46 -0.68 -7.25 -17.86
CA GLY A 46 -0.40 -5.83 -17.66
C GLY A 46 -0.07 -5.08 -18.96
N THR A 47 0.40 -3.84 -18.78
CA THR A 47 0.87 -2.95 -19.86
C THR A 47 2.34 -2.62 -19.61
N ASP A 48 3.20 -2.79 -20.64
CA ASP A 48 4.64 -2.50 -20.58
C ASP A 48 4.98 -1.36 -21.57
N ASP A 49 4.67 -0.13 -21.17
CA ASP A 49 4.73 1.08 -22.00
C ASP A 49 5.90 2.02 -21.64
N GLY A 50 6.72 1.66 -20.65
CA GLY A 50 7.82 2.49 -20.16
C GLY A 50 7.47 3.33 -18.93
N SER A 51 6.37 3.00 -18.25
CA SER A 51 5.94 3.67 -17.02
C SER A 51 6.95 3.50 -15.88
N GLN A 52 7.11 4.54 -15.07
CA GLN A 52 7.88 4.52 -13.83
C GLN A 52 6.95 4.19 -12.66
N LEU A 53 7.17 3.06 -12.00
CA LEU A 53 6.38 2.58 -10.88
C LEU A 53 7.16 2.73 -9.57
N THR A 54 6.48 3.05 -8.48
CA THR A 54 7.06 3.14 -7.15
C THR A 54 6.66 1.93 -6.32
N LEU A 55 7.64 1.30 -5.65
CA LEU A 55 7.40 0.16 -4.77
C LEU A 55 7.97 0.40 -3.39
N TRP A 56 7.14 0.30 -2.34
CA TRP A 56 7.61 0.31 -0.96
C TRP A 56 7.72 -1.09 -0.38
N THR A 57 8.78 -1.32 0.41
CA THR A 57 8.96 -2.54 1.21
C THR A 57 9.65 -2.25 2.54
N ARG A 58 9.63 -3.23 3.44
CA ARG A 58 10.31 -3.17 4.75
C ARG A 58 11.73 -3.72 4.65
N ALA A 59 12.65 -3.15 5.44
CA ALA A 59 14.08 -3.50 5.47
C ALA A 59 14.39 -5.00 5.61
N PRO A 60 13.65 -5.81 6.41
CA PRO A 60 13.92 -7.24 6.50
C PRO A 60 13.78 -8.01 5.17
N LEU A 61 13.05 -7.46 4.20
CA LEU A 61 12.81 -8.07 2.88
C LEU A 61 13.68 -7.43 1.77
N GLU A 62 14.58 -6.51 2.11
CA GLU A 62 15.33 -5.69 1.16
C GLU A 62 16.07 -6.54 0.12
N LYS A 63 16.78 -7.59 0.56
CA LYS A 63 17.58 -8.43 -0.33
C LYS A 63 16.70 -9.08 -1.41
N GLN A 64 15.58 -9.66 -1.02
CA GLN A 64 14.64 -10.35 -1.90
C GLN A 64 13.95 -9.33 -2.81
N ALA A 65 13.51 -8.19 -2.26
CA ALA A 65 12.87 -7.14 -3.02
C ALA A 65 13.78 -6.56 -4.11
N LYS A 66 15.05 -6.30 -3.79
CA LYS A 66 16.05 -5.85 -4.77
C LYS A 66 16.23 -6.85 -5.91
N LEU A 67 16.41 -8.14 -5.59
CA LEU A 67 16.55 -9.19 -6.61
C LEU A 67 15.33 -9.26 -7.55
N LEU A 68 14.11 -9.14 -7.00
CA LEU A 68 12.88 -9.16 -7.79
C LEU A 68 12.73 -7.91 -8.66
N VAL A 69 13.02 -6.72 -8.11
CA VAL A 69 12.97 -5.44 -8.84
C VAL A 69 14.03 -5.40 -9.94
N ASP A 70 15.26 -5.82 -9.65
CA ASP A 70 16.34 -5.88 -10.65
C ASP A 70 15.98 -6.81 -11.81
N ALA A 71 15.42 -8.00 -11.51
CA ALA A 71 14.97 -8.94 -12.52
C ALA A 71 13.82 -8.39 -13.38
N TYR A 72 12.85 -7.70 -12.75
CA TYR A 72 11.75 -7.06 -13.47
C TYR A 72 12.28 -5.94 -14.38
N ASN A 73 13.06 -5.01 -13.84
CA ASN A 73 13.60 -3.85 -14.57
C ASN A 73 14.52 -4.25 -15.73
N ALA A 74 15.23 -5.38 -15.61
CA ALA A 74 16.08 -5.90 -16.68
C ALA A 74 15.29 -6.54 -17.84
N SER A 75 14.01 -6.87 -17.64
CA SER A 75 13.19 -7.61 -18.60
C SER A 75 11.98 -6.85 -19.14
N HIS A 76 11.69 -5.66 -18.61
CA HIS A 76 10.53 -4.84 -18.96
C HIS A 76 10.95 -3.42 -19.33
N LYS A 77 10.11 -2.72 -20.11
CA LYS A 77 10.28 -1.29 -20.36
C LYS A 77 9.93 -0.48 -19.11
N ASN A 78 8.83 -0.83 -18.45
CA ASN A 78 8.46 -0.26 -17.16
C ASN A 78 9.59 -0.45 -16.16
N GLN A 79 9.80 0.54 -15.30
CA GLN A 79 10.85 0.48 -14.28
C GLN A 79 10.23 0.69 -12.90
N VAL A 80 10.64 -0.14 -11.95
CA VAL A 80 10.24 -0.06 -10.55
C VAL A 80 11.34 0.64 -9.74
N SER A 81 10.96 1.73 -9.07
CA SER A 81 11.76 2.44 -8.09
C SER A 81 11.46 1.94 -6.68
N LEU A 82 12.37 1.15 -6.12
CA LEU A 82 12.23 0.55 -4.79
C LEU A 82 12.58 1.55 -3.67
N THR A 83 11.67 1.71 -2.72
CA THR A 83 11.92 2.38 -1.43
C THR A 83 11.91 1.35 -0.31
N VAL A 84 13.05 1.21 0.37
CA VAL A 84 13.19 0.36 1.56
C VAL A 84 13.03 1.23 2.80
N VAL A 85 12.15 0.81 3.69
CA VAL A 85 11.81 1.55 4.90
C VAL A 85 12.18 0.71 6.12
N PRO A 86 12.72 1.30 7.21
CA PRO A 86 12.92 0.59 8.47
C PRO A 86 11.63 -0.10 8.93
N ASN A 87 11.76 -1.30 9.50
CA ASN A 87 10.61 -2.13 9.88
C ASN A 87 9.63 -1.39 10.80
N ASP A 88 10.18 -0.72 11.81
CA ASP A 88 9.40 -0.09 12.88
C ASP A 88 8.67 1.19 12.40
N ASP A 89 9.17 1.82 11.34
CA ASP A 89 8.58 3.02 10.75
C ASP A 89 7.52 2.70 9.68
N TYR A 90 7.50 1.45 9.18
CA TYR A 90 6.78 1.12 7.96
C TYR A 90 5.27 1.31 8.08
N VAL A 91 4.66 0.78 9.15
CA VAL A 91 3.22 0.86 9.37
C VAL A 91 2.76 2.31 9.54
N ALA A 92 3.53 3.11 10.29
CA ALA A 92 3.25 4.54 10.48
C ALA A 92 3.36 5.31 9.15
N LYS A 93 4.37 5.02 8.33
CA LYS A 93 4.54 5.63 7.00
C LYS A 93 3.37 5.30 6.08
N VAL A 94 2.94 4.04 6.00
CA VAL A 94 1.78 3.62 5.20
C VAL A 94 0.52 4.31 5.69
N GLY A 95 0.28 4.36 7.01
CA GLY A 95 -0.88 5.04 7.59
C GLY A 95 -0.93 6.53 7.27
N ALA A 96 0.20 7.24 7.40
CA ALA A 96 0.29 8.66 7.07
C ALA A 96 0.05 8.91 5.57
N ALA A 97 0.67 8.10 4.71
CA ALA A 97 0.51 8.19 3.26
C ALA A 97 -0.93 7.89 2.81
N ALA A 98 -1.58 6.89 3.41
CA ALA A 98 -2.98 6.58 3.14
C ALA A 98 -3.90 7.76 3.49
N GLY A 99 -3.67 8.43 4.62
CA GLY A 99 -4.45 9.60 5.03
C GLY A 99 -4.23 10.84 4.15
N SER A 100 -3.09 10.95 3.48
CA SER A 100 -2.75 12.09 2.61
C SER A 100 -2.88 11.80 1.11
N GLY A 101 -3.30 10.60 0.72
CA GLY A 101 -3.33 10.16 -0.69
C GLY A 101 -1.94 9.99 -1.33
N GLY A 102 -0.89 9.79 -0.53
CA GLY A 102 0.51 9.68 -0.96
C GLY A 102 1.06 8.26 -0.97
N LEU A 103 0.21 7.24 -1.12
CA LEU A 103 0.66 5.85 -1.27
C LEU A 103 1.43 5.67 -2.58
N PRO A 104 2.43 4.76 -2.63
CA PRO A 104 3.08 4.39 -3.88
C PRO A 104 2.14 3.56 -4.77
N ASP A 105 2.56 3.32 -6.01
CA ASP A 105 1.85 2.43 -6.94
C ASP A 105 1.75 1.00 -6.38
N LEU A 106 2.83 0.52 -5.74
CA LEU A 106 2.88 -0.75 -5.04
C LEU A 106 3.44 -0.56 -3.63
N PHE A 107 2.82 -1.20 -2.63
CA PHE A 107 3.46 -1.37 -1.32
C PHE A 107 3.27 -2.80 -0.83
N ALA A 108 4.36 -3.40 -0.38
CA ALA A 108 4.32 -4.72 0.24
C ALA A 108 3.70 -4.60 1.64
N ALA A 109 2.82 -5.51 2.01
CA ALA A 109 2.25 -5.55 3.34
C ALA A 109 2.73 -6.81 4.08
N ASP A 110 3.08 -6.66 5.35
CA ASP A 110 3.18 -7.83 6.23
C ASP A 110 1.78 -8.46 6.32
N ILE A 111 1.71 -9.78 6.20
CA ILE A 111 0.47 -10.55 6.16
C ILE A 111 -0.43 -10.27 7.36
N VAL A 112 0.14 -9.88 8.51
CA VAL A 112 -0.63 -9.53 9.71
C VAL A 112 -1.44 -8.23 9.58
N TYR A 113 -1.00 -7.29 8.72
CA TYR A 113 -1.69 -6.02 8.48
C TYR A 113 -2.63 -6.06 7.28
N VAL A 114 -2.42 -7.02 6.35
CA VAL A 114 -3.19 -7.14 5.11
C VAL A 114 -4.70 -7.07 5.33
N PRO A 115 -5.32 -7.87 6.24
CA PRO A 115 -6.78 -7.83 6.40
C PRO A 115 -7.31 -6.43 6.77
N ASN A 116 -6.59 -5.72 7.64
CA ASN A 116 -6.97 -4.38 8.07
C ASN A 116 -6.79 -3.34 6.95
N TRP A 117 -5.71 -3.41 6.17
CA TRP A 117 -5.48 -2.46 5.08
C TRP A 117 -6.38 -2.69 3.88
N VAL A 118 -6.75 -3.95 3.61
CA VAL A 118 -7.77 -4.27 2.61
C VAL A 118 -9.14 -3.75 3.03
N SER A 119 -9.54 -3.92 4.31
CA SER A 119 -10.83 -3.37 4.80
C SER A 119 -10.89 -1.85 4.81
N GLN A 120 -9.74 -1.18 4.88
CA GLN A 120 -9.60 0.27 4.72
C GLN A 120 -9.59 0.73 3.25
N GLY A 121 -9.68 -0.18 2.29
CA GLY A 121 -9.72 0.14 0.85
C GLY A 121 -8.37 0.61 0.30
N LEU A 122 -7.25 0.28 0.94
CA LEU A 122 -5.92 0.71 0.48
C LEU A 122 -5.42 -0.07 -0.74
N PHE A 123 -6.14 -1.11 -1.16
CA PHE A 123 -5.79 -1.97 -2.28
C PHE A 123 -6.95 -2.10 -3.26
N GLN A 124 -6.64 -2.07 -4.55
CA GLN A 124 -7.60 -2.32 -5.61
C GLN A 124 -8.05 -3.79 -5.68
N ASP A 125 -9.22 -4.03 -6.25
CA ASP A 125 -9.71 -5.39 -6.56
C ASP A 125 -8.86 -5.99 -7.70
N LEU A 126 -8.24 -7.14 -7.46
CA LEU A 126 -7.40 -7.86 -8.43
C LEU A 126 -8.10 -9.08 -9.03
N SER A 127 -9.40 -9.25 -8.83
CA SER A 127 -10.16 -10.43 -9.27
C SER A 127 -9.94 -10.73 -10.75
N SER A 128 -10.12 -9.73 -11.63
CA SER A 128 -9.95 -9.90 -13.08
C SER A 128 -8.52 -10.27 -13.46
N ASN A 129 -7.53 -9.63 -12.83
CA ASN A 129 -6.12 -9.90 -13.08
C ASN A 129 -5.75 -11.32 -12.67
N ILE A 130 -6.13 -11.73 -11.46
CA ILE A 130 -5.81 -13.07 -10.91
C ILE A 130 -6.53 -14.17 -11.69
N ASN A 131 -7.80 -13.98 -12.06
CA ASN A 131 -8.55 -14.96 -12.84
C ASN A 131 -7.96 -15.22 -14.24
N GLY A 132 -7.25 -14.23 -14.80
CA GLY A 132 -6.55 -14.37 -16.08
C GLY A 132 -5.20 -15.07 -15.99
N LEU A 133 -4.66 -15.33 -14.79
CA LEU A 133 -3.36 -16.00 -14.64
C LEU A 133 -3.50 -17.51 -14.85
N SER A 134 -2.71 -18.06 -15.76
CA SER A 134 -2.65 -19.51 -16.04
C SER A 134 -2.20 -20.34 -14.83
N PHE A 135 -1.51 -19.71 -13.88
CA PHE A 135 -0.99 -20.31 -12.66
C PHE A 135 -1.75 -19.90 -11.39
N LYS A 136 -2.96 -19.32 -11.52
CA LYS A 136 -3.72 -18.80 -10.36
C LYS A 136 -3.90 -19.82 -9.23
N ASP A 137 -4.06 -21.10 -9.57
CA ASP A 137 -4.29 -22.18 -8.61
C ASP A 137 -3.00 -22.62 -7.87
N GLN A 138 -1.83 -22.11 -8.28
CA GLN A 138 -0.52 -22.34 -7.64
C GLN A 138 -0.14 -21.23 -6.66
N ILE A 139 -0.88 -20.12 -6.63
CA ILE A 139 -0.59 -18.99 -5.75
C ILE A 139 -0.80 -19.43 -4.29
N ASN A 140 0.07 -18.94 -3.39
CA ASN A 140 0.00 -19.26 -1.97
C ASN A 140 -1.37 -18.90 -1.37
N LYS A 141 -2.12 -19.93 -0.95
CA LYS A 141 -3.49 -19.79 -0.44
C LYS A 141 -3.59 -18.96 0.83
N GLY A 142 -2.58 -19.02 1.71
CA GLY A 142 -2.55 -18.24 2.95
C GLY A 142 -2.49 -16.73 2.69
N HIS A 143 -1.62 -16.32 1.76
CA HIS A 143 -1.48 -14.92 1.35
C HIS A 143 -2.73 -14.41 0.62
N LEU A 144 -3.29 -15.22 -0.31
CA LEU A 144 -4.53 -14.87 -0.98
C LEU A 144 -5.68 -14.70 0.03
N SER A 145 -5.82 -15.64 0.96
CA SER A 145 -6.86 -15.58 1.98
C SER A 145 -6.73 -14.35 2.88
N ALA A 146 -5.50 -13.94 3.24
CA ALA A 146 -5.28 -12.78 4.09
C ALA A 146 -5.75 -11.47 3.45
N GLY A 147 -5.63 -11.33 2.14
CA GLY A 147 -6.09 -10.14 1.40
C GLY A 147 -7.32 -10.35 0.55
N THR A 148 -8.18 -11.31 0.92
CA THR A 148 -9.50 -11.48 0.30
C THR A 148 -10.56 -10.83 1.19
N LEU A 149 -11.32 -9.90 0.62
CA LEU A 149 -12.47 -9.26 1.26
C LEU A 149 -13.71 -9.49 0.38
N ASP A 150 -14.80 -9.96 0.97
CA ASP A 150 -16.05 -10.26 0.25
C ASP A 150 -15.87 -11.13 -1.01
N GLY A 151 -14.94 -12.09 -0.94
CA GLY A 151 -14.63 -13.01 -2.03
C GLY A 151 -13.73 -12.42 -3.14
N LYS A 152 -13.29 -11.18 -3.01
CA LYS A 152 -12.41 -10.49 -3.96
C LYS A 152 -10.98 -10.46 -3.44
N PRO A 153 -9.98 -10.98 -4.17
CA PRO A 153 -8.59 -10.85 -3.80
C PRO A 153 -8.05 -9.44 -4.13
N HIS A 154 -7.34 -8.82 -3.18
CA HIS A 154 -6.75 -7.49 -3.30
C HIS A 154 -5.21 -7.49 -3.27
N VAL A 155 -4.59 -8.63 -2.95
CA VAL A 155 -3.12 -8.74 -2.83
C VAL A 155 -2.59 -9.99 -3.51
N LEU A 156 -1.32 -9.94 -3.88
CA LEU A 156 -0.54 -11.10 -4.32
C LEU A 156 0.66 -11.34 -3.38
N PRO A 157 1.12 -12.60 -3.23
CA PRO A 157 2.34 -12.88 -2.48
C PRO A 157 3.54 -12.19 -3.14
N PHE A 158 4.31 -11.43 -2.36
CA PHE A 158 5.53 -10.76 -2.83
C PHE A 158 6.79 -11.54 -2.43
N VAL A 159 7.03 -11.68 -1.12
CA VAL A 159 8.15 -12.45 -0.56
C VAL A 159 7.60 -13.35 0.54
N LEU A 160 7.94 -14.64 0.50
CA LEU A 160 7.63 -15.57 1.58
C LEU A 160 8.71 -15.48 2.65
N ASP A 161 8.28 -15.18 3.88
CA ASP A 161 9.12 -15.08 5.07
C ASP A 161 8.61 -16.13 6.09
N LEU A 162 9.47 -17.08 6.46
CA LEU A 162 9.12 -18.23 7.29
C LEU A 162 10.03 -18.29 8.51
N SER A 163 9.43 -18.44 9.68
CA SER A 163 10.16 -18.67 10.93
C SER A 163 10.70 -20.10 10.97
N MET A 164 12.02 -20.23 11.12
CA MET A 164 12.70 -21.51 11.33
C MET A 164 13.58 -21.47 12.57
N LEU A 165 13.74 -22.61 13.23
CA LEU A 165 14.68 -22.74 14.33
C LEU A 165 16.10 -22.90 13.77
N PHE A 166 16.97 -21.96 14.09
CA PHE A 166 18.41 -22.07 13.89
C PHE A 166 19.09 -22.28 15.24
N TRP A 167 20.12 -23.13 15.27
CA TRP A 167 20.93 -23.33 16.47
C TRP A 167 22.42 -23.37 16.13
N ASN A 168 23.25 -22.96 17.08
CA ASN A 168 24.69 -23.00 16.94
C ASN A 168 25.22 -24.39 17.31
N LYS A 169 25.70 -25.13 16.31
CA LYS A 169 26.26 -26.47 16.49
C LYS A 169 27.46 -26.52 17.44
N GLN A 170 28.27 -25.45 17.50
CA GLN A 170 29.40 -25.41 18.41
C GLN A 170 28.94 -25.29 19.86
N LEU A 171 27.99 -24.39 20.15
CA LEU A 171 27.41 -24.25 21.48
C LEU A 171 26.71 -25.54 21.95
N PHE A 172 26.08 -26.26 21.03
CA PHE A 172 25.51 -27.58 21.34
C PHE A 172 26.61 -28.57 21.77
N LYS A 173 27.70 -28.70 21.00
CA LYS A 173 28.83 -29.58 21.35
C LYS A 173 29.42 -29.21 22.71
N ASP A 174 29.67 -27.92 22.94
CA ASP A 174 30.26 -27.42 24.19
C ASP A 174 29.38 -27.71 25.40
N ALA A 175 28.04 -27.72 25.22
CA ALA A 175 27.05 -28.06 26.23
C ALA A 175 26.74 -29.57 26.34
N GLY A 176 27.47 -30.43 25.63
CA GLY A 176 27.26 -31.89 25.62
C GLY A 176 25.95 -32.32 24.96
N LEU A 177 25.44 -31.54 24.00
CA LEU A 177 24.26 -31.83 23.18
C LEU A 177 24.68 -32.35 21.79
N ASP A 178 23.80 -33.10 21.14
CA ASP A 178 24.01 -33.54 19.75
C ASP A 178 23.79 -32.37 18.77
N PRO A 179 24.83 -31.87 18.09
CA PRO A 179 24.73 -30.73 17.18
C PRO A 179 23.90 -31.00 15.91
N GLU A 180 23.67 -32.26 15.56
CA GLU A 180 22.91 -32.64 14.36
C GLU A 180 21.42 -32.85 14.65
N LYS A 181 21.02 -32.80 15.93
CA LYS A 181 19.64 -32.98 16.36
C LYS A 181 19.05 -31.67 16.89
N ALA A 182 18.17 -31.07 16.09
CA ALA A 182 17.37 -29.93 16.52
C ALA A 182 16.42 -30.33 17.65
N PRO A 183 16.14 -29.42 18.61
CA PRO A 183 15.01 -29.59 19.53
C PRO A 183 13.70 -29.73 18.75
N ALA A 184 12.96 -30.81 19.01
CA ALA A 184 11.69 -31.11 18.35
C ALA A 184 10.48 -30.56 19.11
N THR A 185 10.66 -30.18 20.37
CA THR A 185 9.61 -29.62 21.24
C THR A 185 10.08 -28.37 21.95
N LEU A 186 9.15 -27.57 22.47
CA LEU A 186 9.48 -26.38 23.27
C LEU A 186 10.21 -26.76 24.57
N ASP A 187 9.88 -27.91 25.16
CA ASP A 187 10.58 -28.41 26.35
C ASP A 187 12.03 -28.80 26.04
N GLU A 188 12.26 -29.49 24.91
CA GLU A 188 13.62 -29.79 24.45
C GLU A 188 14.40 -28.52 24.12
N TYR A 189 13.75 -27.54 23.50
CA TYR A 189 14.35 -26.23 23.20
C TYR A 189 14.78 -25.52 24.49
N ALA A 190 13.89 -25.45 25.49
CA ALA A 190 14.17 -24.83 26.78
C ALA A 190 15.29 -25.58 27.54
N ALA A 191 15.31 -26.92 27.49
CA ALA A 191 16.36 -27.72 28.11
C ALA A 191 17.73 -27.52 27.44
N ALA A 192 17.76 -27.46 26.09
CA ALA A 192 18.97 -27.17 25.34
C ALA A 192 19.51 -25.77 25.65
N ALA A 193 18.62 -24.76 25.68
CA ALA A 193 18.98 -23.39 26.03
C ALA A 193 19.59 -23.29 27.44
N LYS A 194 19.01 -23.96 28.44
CA LYS A 194 19.56 -23.99 29.81
C LYS A 194 20.96 -24.60 29.87
N LYS A 195 21.18 -25.72 29.17
CA LYS A 195 22.51 -26.34 29.11
C LYS A 195 23.57 -25.45 28.46
N ILE A 196 23.18 -24.66 27.47
CA ILE A 196 24.07 -23.72 26.79
C ILE A 196 24.37 -22.48 27.66
N GLN A 197 23.39 -22.04 28.46
CA GLN A 197 23.55 -20.89 29.35
C GLN A 197 24.56 -21.13 30.48
N GLY A 198 24.71 -22.39 30.92
CA GLY A 198 25.53 -22.78 32.07
C GLY A 198 24.70 -22.89 33.34
#